data_AF-A0A932W805-F1
#
_entry.id   AF-A0A932W805-F1
#
_cell.length_a   1.000
_cell.length_b   1.000
_cell.length_c   1.000
_cell.angle_alpha   90.00
_cell.angle_beta   90.00
_cell.angle_gamma   90.00
#
_symmetry.space_group_name_H-M   'P 1'
#
loop_
_entity.id
_entity.type
_entity.pdbx_description
1 polymer ?
#
loop_
_entity_poly.entity_id
_entity_poly.type
_entity_poly.pdbx_seq_one_letter_code
_entity_poly.pdbx_strand_id
1 'polypeptide(L)'
;MPEAGSPASPVAGTTPYADHPPPSWQRITGGTLVMVASVEAAVAEAFYVPLRVGTVLVPVAVLVAVLVNATLPRLMYDATRSRLASAGPVIGWLAVVLGLSVGRPEGDVVVPGSLVGLALLFAGSAAAAFGVSQALVRARGRPGGRPGGAVSSRPSGTGTGGAA
;
A
#
# COMPACT_ATOMS: atom_id res chain seq x y z
N MET A 1 -45.84 -53.15 -1.68
CA MET A 1 -45.30 -52.23 -0.65
C MET A 1 -44.16 -51.44 -1.29
N PRO A 2 -44.32 -50.12 -1.49
CA PRO A 2 -43.27 -49.28 -2.07
C PRO A 2 -42.25 -48.90 -1.00
N GLU A 3 -40.97 -49.17 -1.28
CA GLU A 3 -39.84 -48.76 -0.46
C GLU A 3 -39.61 -47.26 -0.65
N ALA A 4 -39.85 -46.48 0.39
CA ALA A 4 -39.69 -45.03 0.37
C ALA A 4 -38.20 -44.68 0.25
N GLY A 5 -37.85 -44.00 -0.84
CA GLY A 5 -36.50 -43.49 -1.08
C GLY A 5 -36.02 -42.62 0.08
N SER A 6 -34.90 -43.02 0.68
CA SER A 6 -34.18 -42.26 1.70
C SER A 6 -33.76 -40.90 1.12
N PRO A 7 -34.10 -39.76 1.75
CA PRO A 7 -33.61 -38.47 1.28
C PRO A 7 -32.10 -38.40 1.49
N ALA A 8 -31.36 -38.25 0.39
CA ALA A 8 -29.94 -37.93 0.41
C ALA A 8 -29.72 -36.73 1.34
N SER A 9 -29.02 -36.94 2.45
CA SER A 9 -28.65 -35.84 3.35
C SER A 9 -27.86 -34.81 2.54
N PRO A 10 -28.18 -33.51 2.68
CA PRO A 10 -27.41 -32.47 2.02
C PRO A 10 -25.97 -32.59 2.50
N VAL A 11 -25.04 -32.84 1.57
CA VAL A 11 -23.60 -32.80 1.82
C VAL A 11 -23.33 -31.48 2.53
N ALA A 12 -23.08 -31.58 3.84
CA ALA A 12 -22.71 -30.46 4.69
C ALA A 12 -21.60 -29.73 3.96
N GLY A 13 -21.87 -28.47 3.61
CA GLY A 13 -21.07 -27.70 2.69
C GLY A 13 -19.60 -27.87 2.99
N THR A 14 -18.82 -28.10 1.94
CA THR A 14 -17.43 -27.66 1.91
C THR A 14 -17.43 -26.26 2.49
N THR A 15 -17.02 -26.13 3.75
CA THR A 15 -16.86 -24.83 4.39
C THR A 15 -16.05 -24.02 3.40
N PRO A 16 -16.59 -22.94 2.82
CA PRO A 16 -15.82 -22.06 1.96
C PRO A 16 -14.56 -21.76 2.75
N TYR A 17 -13.40 -22.08 2.18
CA TYR A 17 -12.08 -21.76 2.71
C TYR A 17 -12.21 -20.53 3.60
N ALA A 18 -12.22 -20.74 4.92
CA ALA A 18 -12.49 -19.64 5.83
C ALA A 18 -11.47 -18.58 5.47
N ASP A 19 -11.94 -17.37 5.16
CA ASP A 19 -11.10 -16.20 4.87
C ASP A 19 -10.29 -15.89 6.13
N HIS A 20 -9.27 -16.68 6.41
CA HIS A 20 -8.35 -16.43 7.48
C HIS A 20 -7.61 -15.17 7.08
N PRO A 21 -7.74 -14.08 7.88
CA PRO A 21 -7.01 -12.87 7.58
C PRO A 21 -5.52 -13.24 7.48
N PRO A 22 -4.81 -12.71 6.47
CA PRO A 22 -3.42 -13.09 6.26
C PRO A 22 -2.64 -12.88 7.55
N PRO A 23 -1.83 -13.86 7.97
CA PRO A 23 -1.10 -13.79 9.23
C PRO A 23 -0.19 -12.56 9.26
N SER A 24 -0.01 -11.98 10.45
CA SER A 24 0.67 -10.69 10.66
C SER A 24 2.08 -10.62 10.05
N TRP A 25 2.80 -11.75 10.02
CA TRP A 25 4.13 -11.83 9.41
C TRP A 25 4.11 -11.51 7.92
N GLN A 26 3.08 -11.90 7.16
CA GLN A 26 2.98 -11.59 5.72
C GLN A 26 2.88 -10.07 5.49
N ARG A 27 2.17 -9.35 6.36
CA ARG A 27 2.05 -7.89 6.29
C ARG A 27 3.38 -7.21 6.59
N ILE A 28 4.10 -7.72 7.59
CA ILE A 28 5.43 -7.21 7.95
C ILE A 28 6.40 -7.46 6.81
N THR A 29 6.50 -8.70 6.31
CA THR A 29 7.36 -9.06 5.18
C THR A 29 7.04 -8.22 3.95
N GLY A 30 5.77 -8.09 3.58
CA GLY A 30 5.35 -7.27 2.45
C GLY A 30 5.71 -5.79 2.62
N GLY A 31 5.46 -5.21 3.81
CA GLY A 31 5.85 -3.84 4.12
C GLY A 31 7.38 -3.64 4.07
N THR A 32 8.15 -4.55 4.66
CA THR A 32 9.61 -4.50 4.63
C THR A 32 10.15 -4.55 3.21
N LEU A 33 9.64 -5.45 2.35
CA LEU A 33 10.05 -5.53 0.95
C LEU A 33 9.79 -4.23 0.19
N VAL A 34 8.64 -3.59 0.42
CA VAL A 34 8.32 -2.30 -0.19
C VAL A 34 9.24 -1.19 0.30
N MET A 35 9.63 -1.18 1.58
CA MET A 35 10.64 -0.24 2.10
C MET A 35 12.01 -0.46 1.46
N VAL A 36 12.46 -1.71 1.40
CA VAL A 36 13.76 -2.06 0.80
C VAL A 36 13.80 -1.64 -0.68
N ALA A 37 12.76 -1.98 -1.44
CA ALA A 37 12.64 -1.56 -2.84
C ALA A 37 12.67 -0.04 -2.98
N SER A 38 12.07 0.71 -2.04
CA SER A 38 12.11 2.16 -2.02
C SER A 38 13.52 2.73 -1.83
N VAL A 39 14.29 2.11 -0.93
CA VAL A 39 15.68 2.52 -0.64
C VAL A 39 16.58 2.16 -1.82
N GLU A 40 16.46 0.95 -2.37
CA GLU A 40 17.21 0.51 -3.56
C GLU A 40 16.94 1.42 -4.75
N ALA A 41 15.68 1.77 -4.99
CA ALA A 41 15.30 2.71 -6.05
C ALA A 41 15.93 4.09 -5.83
N ALA A 42 15.88 4.64 -4.61
CA ALA A 42 16.50 5.92 -4.28
C ALA A 42 18.01 5.94 -4.57
N VAL A 43 18.71 4.85 -4.22
CA VAL A 43 20.14 4.71 -4.50
C VAL A 43 20.37 4.63 -6.01
N ALA A 44 19.66 3.76 -6.73
CA ALA A 44 19.80 3.61 -8.18
C ALA A 44 19.52 4.92 -8.94
N GLU A 45 18.47 5.64 -8.55
CA GLU A 45 18.11 6.93 -9.12
C GLU A 45 19.21 7.96 -8.93
N ALA A 46 19.83 8.03 -7.74
CA ALA A 46 20.96 8.93 -7.49
C ALA A 46 22.12 8.66 -8.46
N PHE A 47 22.42 7.39 -8.75
CA PHE A 47 23.44 7.01 -9.73
C PHE A 47 23.04 7.25 -11.19
N TYR A 48 21.74 7.35 -11.49
CA TYR A 48 21.26 7.71 -12.83
C TYR A 48 21.22 9.21 -13.10
N VAL A 49 21.32 10.08 -12.08
CA VAL A 49 21.37 11.54 -12.27
C VAL A 49 22.50 11.99 -13.20
N PRO A 50 23.77 11.51 -13.06
CA PRO A 50 24.86 11.91 -13.95
C PRO A 50 24.90 11.14 -15.28
N LEU A 51 23.92 10.27 -15.56
CA LEU A 51 23.91 9.43 -16.76
C LEU A 51 23.79 10.30 -18.02
N ARG A 52 24.79 10.18 -18.89
CA ARG A 52 24.89 10.94 -20.14
C ARG A 52 25.15 10.00 -21.30
N VAL A 53 24.54 10.30 -22.43
CA VAL A 53 24.85 9.68 -23.72
C VAL A 53 25.53 10.74 -24.56
N GLY A 54 26.84 10.61 -24.74
CA GLY A 54 27.68 11.67 -25.30
C GLY A 54 27.71 12.90 -24.38
N THR A 55 27.23 14.04 -24.87
CA THR A 55 27.14 15.32 -24.15
C THR A 55 25.76 15.59 -23.55
N VAL A 56 24.76 14.74 -23.82
CA VAL A 56 23.37 14.95 -23.41
C VAL A 56 23.06 14.15 -22.15
N LEU A 57 22.54 14.82 -21.12
CA LEU A 57 22.03 14.18 -19.91
C LEU A 57 20.71 13.46 -20.23
N VAL A 58 20.60 12.20 -19.83
CA VAL A 58 19.37 11.42 -20.00
C VAL A 58 18.62 11.39 -18.67
N PRO A 59 17.42 11.98 -18.55
CA PRO A 59 16.71 12.12 -17.28
C PRO A 59 15.98 10.82 -16.87
N VAL A 60 16.63 9.66 -17.03
CA VAL A 60 16.05 8.35 -16.66
C VAL A 60 15.68 8.33 -15.17
N ALA A 61 16.53 8.91 -14.33
CA ALA A 61 16.31 9.04 -12.89
C ALA A 61 14.95 9.69 -12.59
N VAL A 62 14.58 10.76 -13.31
CA VAL A 62 13.33 11.49 -13.09
C VAL A 62 12.11 10.62 -13.44
N LEU A 63 12.18 9.90 -14.56
CA LEU A 63 11.08 9.01 -15.00
C LEU A 63 10.87 7.85 -14.02
N VAL A 64 11.97 7.23 -13.57
CA VAL A 64 11.92 6.15 -12.59
C VAL A 64 11.36 6.67 -11.26
N ALA A 65 11.85 7.83 -10.78
CA ALA A 65 11.39 8.42 -9.54
C ALA A 65 9.88 8.71 -9.54
N VAL A 66 9.35 9.22 -10.66
CA VAL A 66 7.90 9.46 -10.79
C VAL A 66 7.12 8.15 -10.70
N LEU A 67 7.56 7.11 -11.41
CA LEU A 67 6.88 5.82 -11.41
C LEU A 67 6.92 5.14 -10.04
N VAL A 68 8.10 5.12 -9.42
CA VAL A 68 8.35 4.51 -8.10
C VAL A 68 7.54 5.24 -7.03
N ASN A 69 7.64 6.56 -6.95
CA ASN A 69 6.96 7.35 -5.92
C ASN A 69 5.43 7.38 -6.08
N ALA A 70 4.91 7.23 -7.31
CA ALA A 70 3.48 7.10 -7.53
C ALA A 70 2.92 5.72 -7.14
N THR A 71 3.73 4.65 -7.19
CA THR A 71 3.26 3.27 -7.04
C THR A 71 3.54 2.65 -5.67
N LEU A 72 4.72 2.89 -5.07
CA LEU A 72 5.11 2.28 -3.80
C LEU A 72 4.17 2.60 -2.62
N PRO A 73 3.62 3.82 -2.45
CA PRO A 73 2.67 4.10 -1.37
C PRO A 73 1.43 3.20 -1.41
N ARG A 74 0.97 2.88 -2.63
CA ARG A 74 -0.16 1.98 -2.83
C ARG A 74 0.20 0.54 -2.48
N LEU A 75 1.35 0.05 -2.94
CA LEU A 75 1.82 -1.30 -2.60
C LEU A 75 2.02 -1.47 -1.10
N MET A 76 2.59 -0.46 -0.44
CA MET A 76 2.73 -0.43 1.01
C MET A 76 1.38 -0.49 1.72
N TYR A 77 0.40 0.28 1.25
CA TYR A 77 -0.96 0.22 1.79
C TYR A 77 -1.61 -1.14 1.56
N ASP A 78 -1.43 -1.75 0.39
CA ASP A 78 -2.01 -3.06 0.08
C ASP A 78 -1.39 -4.18 0.91
N ALA A 79 -0.08 -4.11 1.19
CA ALA A 79 0.64 -5.06 2.05
C ALA A 79 0.30 -4.89 3.54
N THR A 80 0.26 -3.66 4.05
CA THR A 80 0.16 -3.39 5.50
C THR A 80 -1.26 -3.08 5.97
N ARG A 81 -2.13 -2.61 5.06
CA ARG A 81 -3.44 -2.01 5.35
C ARG A 81 -3.40 -0.77 6.27
N SER A 82 -2.23 -0.16 6.47
CA SER A 82 -2.04 1.01 7.33
C SER A 82 -1.82 2.29 6.51
N ARG A 83 -2.60 3.33 6.81
CA ARG A 83 -2.50 4.66 6.17
C ARG A 83 -1.21 5.39 6.54
N LEU A 84 -0.74 5.23 7.78
CA LEU A 84 0.52 5.83 8.21
C LEU A 84 1.71 5.13 7.55
N ALA A 85 1.66 3.80 7.45
CA ALA A 85 2.73 3.03 6.83
C ALA A 85 2.92 3.39 5.34
N SER A 86 1.86 3.77 4.61
CA SER A 86 1.98 4.15 3.19
C SER A 86 2.85 5.38 2.91
N ALA A 87 3.11 6.23 3.91
CA ALA A 87 4.07 7.33 3.77
C ALA A 87 5.53 6.87 3.95
N GLY A 88 5.76 5.70 4.54
CA GLY A 88 7.09 5.17 4.85
C GLY A 88 8.05 5.13 3.66
N PRO A 89 7.66 4.56 2.50
CA PRO A 89 8.53 4.49 1.32
C PRO A 89 8.97 5.88 0.85
N VAL A 90 8.04 6.84 0.79
CA VAL A 90 8.34 8.22 0.40
C VAL A 90 9.35 8.87 1.34
N ILE A 91 9.15 8.69 2.65
CA ILE A 91 10.07 9.24 3.66
C ILE A 91 11.45 8.59 3.53
N GLY A 92 11.51 7.26 3.36
CA GLY A 92 12.77 6.54 3.17
C GLY A 92 13.51 6.98 1.91
N TRP A 93 12.80 7.12 0.80
CA TRP A 93 13.32 7.63 -0.46
C TRP A 93 13.88 9.05 -0.30
N LEU A 94 13.11 9.97 0.28
CA LEU A 94 13.55 11.35 0.53
C LEU A 94 14.79 11.39 1.41
N ALA A 95 14.81 10.63 2.50
CA ALA A 95 15.95 10.58 3.42
C ALA A 95 17.23 10.13 2.71
N VAL A 96 17.14 9.13 1.83
CA VAL A 96 18.28 8.63 1.05
C VAL A 96 18.73 9.67 0.02
N VAL A 97 17.82 10.20 -0.79
CA VAL A 97 18.16 11.19 -1.83
C VAL A 97 18.77 12.44 -1.22
N LEU A 98 18.18 12.96 -0.14
CA LEU A 98 18.72 14.11 0.58
C LEU A 98 20.08 13.80 1.19
N GLY A 99 20.24 12.64 1.85
CA GLY A 99 21.51 12.21 2.40
C GLY A 99 22.62 12.10 1.35
N LEU A 100 22.30 11.64 0.15
CA LEU A 100 23.22 11.56 -1.00
C LEU A 100 23.44 12.91 -1.70
N SER A 101 22.61 13.92 -1.41
CA SER A 101 22.75 15.29 -1.90
C SER A 101 23.62 16.15 -0.97
N VAL A 102 23.88 15.72 0.26
CA VAL A 102 24.78 16.43 1.18
C VAL A 102 26.22 16.19 0.73
N GLY A 103 26.95 17.30 0.54
CA GLY A 103 28.35 17.24 0.14
C GLY A 103 29.23 16.56 1.18
N ARG A 104 30.14 15.70 0.70
CA ARG A 104 31.09 15.00 1.56
C ARG A 104 32.31 15.88 1.84
N PRO A 105 33.06 15.64 2.93
CA PRO A 105 34.27 16.40 3.25
C PRO A 105 35.32 16.38 2.11
N GLU A 106 35.25 15.35 1.27
CA GLU A 106 36.10 15.13 0.10
C GLU A 106 35.72 16.00 -1.11
N GLY A 107 34.63 16.77 -1.02
CA GLY A 107 34.14 17.67 -2.08
C GLY A 107 33.28 17.01 -3.15
N ASP A 108 33.07 15.68 -3.07
CA ASP A 108 32.20 14.94 -4.00
C ASP A 108 30.75 14.87 -3.50
N VAL A 109 29.81 14.85 -4.45
CA VAL A 109 28.36 14.75 -4.23
C VAL A 109 27.78 13.74 -5.22
N VAL A 110 27.08 12.73 -4.70
CA VAL A 110 26.47 11.68 -5.55
C VAL A 110 25.30 12.26 -6.36
N VAL A 111 24.47 13.10 -5.73
CA VAL A 111 23.42 13.87 -6.42
C VAL A 111 23.91 15.30 -6.60
N PRO A 112 24.53 15.64 -7.74
CA PRO A 112 24.98 17.01 -7.99
C PRO A 112 23.79 17.96 -8.06
N GLY A 113 23.99 19.21 -7.64
CA GLY A 113 23.04 20.35 -7.76
C GLY A 113 22.78 20.79 -9.21
N SER A 114 22.70 19.83 -10.12
CA SER A 114 22.35 19.96 -11.53
C SER A 114 20.84 20.10 -11.71
N LEU A 115 20.43 20.59 -12.88
CA LEU A 115 19.01 20.64 -13.25
C LEU A 115 18.32 19.27 -13.15
N VAL A 116 19.03 18.17 -13.45
CA VAL A 116 18.48 16.80 -13.35
C VAL A 116 18.28 16.39 -11.90
N GLY A 117 19.21 16.73 -11.00
CA GLY A 117 19.06 16.48 -9.56
C GLY A 117 17.89 17.28 -8.95
N LEU A 118 17.73 18.53 -9.37
CA LEU A 118 16.57 19.35 -8.98
C LEU A 118 15.26 18.80 -9.54
N ALA A 119 15.24 18.37 -10.80
CA ALA A 119 14.08 17.75 -11.43
C ALA A 119 13.70 16.43 -10.76
N LEU A 120 14.68 15.61 -10.37
CA LEU A 120 14.49 14.38 -9.60
C LEU A 120 13.77 14.68 -8.28
N LEU A 121 14.30 15.64 -7.49
CA LEU A 121 13.71 16.03 -6.22
C LEU A 121 12.30 16.58 -6.40
N PHE A 122 12.09 17.50 -7.34
CA PHE A 122 10.80 18.13 -7.55
C PHE A 122 9.75 17.14 -8.07
N ALA A 123 10.02 16.44 -9.17
CA ALA A 123 9.07 15.53 -9.79
C ALA A 123 8.83 14.29 -8.93
N GLY A 124 9.88 13.75 -8.30
CA GLY A 124 9.77 12.63 -7.36
C GLY A 124 8.91 12.98 -6.15
N SER A 125 9.13 14.16 -5.54
CA SER A 125 8.31 14.63 -4.41
C SER A 125 6.86 14.88 -4.81
N ALA A 126 6.61 15.47 -5.99
CA ALA A 126 5.26 15.68 -6.49
C ALA A 126 4.52 14.35 -6.73
N ALA A 127 5.20 13.38 -7.36
CA ALA A 127 4.67 12.03 -7.58
C ALA A 127 4.41 11.31 -6.25
N ALA A 128 5.27 11.50 -5.25
CA ALA A 128 5.11 10.92 -3.93
C ALA A 128 3.86 11.45 -3.21
N ALA A 129 3.66 12.77 -3.23
CA ALA A 129 2.47 13.41 -2.67
C ALA A 129 1.20 12.88 -3.35
N PHE A 130 1.23 12.73 -4.68
CA PHE A 130 0.13 12.13 -5.44
C PHE A 130 -0.11 10.67 -5.05
N GLY A 131 0.94 9.84 -4.99
CA GLY A 131 0.87 8.42 -4.64
C GLY A 131 0.29 8.18 -3.25
N VAL A 132 0.75 8.95 -2.24
CA VAL A 132 0.20 8.90 -0.88
C VAL A 132 -1.26 9.34 -0.87
N SER A 133 -1.61 10.42 -1.58
CA SER A 133 -3.00 10.89 -1.67
C SER A 133 -3.92 9.82 -2.26
N GLN A 134 -3.50 9.16 -3.34
CA GLN A 134 -4.23 8.05 -3.95
C GLN A 134 -4.41 6.86 -2.99
N ALA A 135 -3.37 6.50 -2.24
CA ALA A 135 -3.43 5.43 -1.24
C ALA A 135 -4.44 5.78 -0.12
N LEU A 136 -4.44 7.03 0.35
CA LEU A 136 -5.38 7.51 1.36
C LEU A 136 -6.83 7.54 0.87
N VAL A 137 -7.08 7.96 -0.37
CA VAL A 137 -8.42 7.95 -0.98
C VAL A 137 -8.95 6.51 -1.05
N ARG A 138 -8.14 5.56 -1.51
CA ARG A 138 -8.51 4.13 -1.53
C ARG A 138 -8.80 3.57 -0.15
N ALA A 139 -8.05 4.00 0.85
CA ALA A 139 -8.25 3.58 2.23
C ALA A 139 -9.56 4.09 2.84
N ARG A 140 -10.19 5.12 2.27
CA ARG A 140 -11.50 5.64 2.69
C ARG A 140 -12.67 4.88 2.06
N GLY A 141 -12.48 4.31 0.87
CA GLY A 141 -13.52 3.58 0.13
C GLY A 141 -13.83 2.17 0.61
N ARG A 142 -13.14 1.65 1.64
CA ARG A 142 -13.47 0.38 2.30
C ARG A 142 -14.36 0.65 3.53
N PRO A 143 -15.70 0.59 3.42
CA PRO A 143 -16.55 0.50 4.60
C PRO A 143 -16.19 -0.78 5.34
N GLY A 144 -15.75 -0.64 6.59
CA GLY A 144 -15.55 -1.77 7.47
C GLY A 144 -16.86 -2.53 7.58
N GLY A 145 -16.88 -3.78 7.11
CA GLY A 145 -17.92 -4.72 7.47
C GLY A 145 -17.92 -4.84 8.99
N ARG A 146 -18.84 -4.13 9.65
CA ARG A 146 -19.29 -4.51 10.98
C ARG A 146 -19.99 -5.86 10.80
N PRO A 147 -19.48 -6.97 11.34
CA PRO A 147 -20.26 -8.19 11.42
C PRO A 147 -21.45 -7.91 12.33
N GLY A 148 -22.66 -8.17 11.83
CA GLY A 148 -23.83 -8.48 12.65
C GLY A 148 -23.97 -7.67 13.94
N GLY A 149 -24.22 -6.37 13.84
CA GLY A 149 -25.07 -5.72 14.82
C GLY A 149 -26.47 -6.28 14.61
N ALA A 150 -26.73 -7.47 15.16
CA ALA A 150 -28.07 -8.01 15.29
C ALA A 150 -28.92 -6.92 15.93
N VAL A 151 -29.75 -6.27 15.12
CA VAL A 151 -30.91 -5.55 15.61
C VAL A 151 -31.65 -6.59 16.45
N SER A 152 -31.62 -6.41 17.76
CA SER A 152 -32.45 -7.16 18.68
C SER A 152 -33.89 -6.93 18.23
N SER A 153 -34.42 -7.91 17.49
CA SER A 153 -35.85 -8.08 17.34
C SER A 153 -36.36 -8.40 18.74
N ARG A 154 -36.65 -7.33 19.49
CA ARG A 154 -37.35 -7.37 20.76
C ARG A 154 -38.61 -8.20 20.50
N PRO A 155 -38.82 -9.34 21.18
CA PRO A 155 -40.08 -10.04 21.07
C PRO A 155 -41.12 -9.16 21.77
N SER A 156 -41.84 -8.34 20.99
CA SER A 156 -43.09 -7.71 21.42
C SER A 156 -44.16 -8.80 21.40
N GLY A 157 -44.06 -9.70 22.38
CA GLY A 157 -45.02 -10.76 22.62
C GLY A 157 -45.54 -10.64 24.04
N THR A 158 -46.56 -9.82 24.26
CA THR A 158 -47.63 -10.16 25.23
C THR A 158 -48.87 -9.37 24.85
N GLY A 159 -49.65 -9.95 23.94
CA GLY A 159 -51.07 -9.68 23.91
C GLY A 159 -51.71 -10.44 25.07
N THR A 160 -52.26 -9.71 26.03
CA THR A 160 -53.18 -10.28 27.00
C THR A 160 -54.57 -9.79 26.60
N GLY A 161 -55.36 -10.68 26.00
CA GLY A 161 -56.83 -10.57 25.97
C GLY A 161 -57.35 -10.53 27.42
N GLY A 162 -58.50 -9.96 27.75
CA GLY A 162 -59.78 -10.09 27.06
C GLY A 162 -60.57 -11.23 27.75
N ALA A 163 -61.66 -10.86 28.46
CA ALA A 163 -62.59 -11.69 29.25
C ALA A 163 -62.02 -12.23 30.58
N ALA A 164 -62.72 -12.16 31.73
CA ALA A 164 -64.15 -12.13 32.00
C ALA A 164 -64.47 -11.24 33.21
#